data_AF-A0A356NKY0-F1
#
_entry.id   AF-A0A356NKY0-F1
#
_cell.length_a   1.000
_cell.length_b   1.000
_cell.length_c   1.000
_cell.angle_alpha   90.00
_cell.angle_beta   90.00
_cell.angle_gamma   90.00
#
_symmetry.space_group_name_H-M   'P 1'
#
loop_
_entity.id
_entity.type
_entity.pdbx_description
1 polymer ?
#
loop_
_entity_poly.entity_id
_entity_poly.type
_entity_poly.pdbx_seq_one_letter_code
_entity_poly.pdbx_strand_id
1 'polypeptide(L)'
;KISEAKKACILVIIKGDLYEKSVEAARDEINESVNKKRSKSSWLTTLGDFGEWVQKQLFFLDYAPVIFTSAETGFHLDRLLEAIRFVADQLNQKVPTALLNRTLQDAVNTRQPASKQGTRLKFFYATQVKLSPPTFRLFVNRKDLFTDQYSKYLGGQIRKAFGYEGCPIIFEPRNRPKKVESIRGGRKKRVVKKKDVPGKSRTTIPTKRKQSKRPIPASKKSIAARKKSR
;
A
#
# COMPACT_ATOMS: atom_id res chain seq x y z
N LYS A 1 18.18 11.98 -11.27
CA LYS A 1 18.85 13.08 -10.53
C LYS A 1 18.00 13.74 -9.43
N ILE A 2 16.71 14.09 -9.62
CA ILE A 2 15.87 14.68 -8.53
C ILE A 2 15.26 13.61 -7.61
N SER A 3 14.65 12.56 -8.17
CA SER A 3 14.06 11.46 -7.40
C SER A 3 15.08 10.67 -6.56
N GLU A 4 16.31 10.56 -7.04
CA GLU A 4 17.42 9.87 -6.36
C GLU A 4 17.92 10.63 -5.14
N ALA A 5 17.83 11.96 -5.15
CA ALA A 5 18.28 12.80 -4.05
C ALA A 5 17.40 12.67 -2.80
N LYS A 6 16.17 12.12 -2.93
CA LYS A 6 15.23 11.87 -1.83
C LYS A 6 14.97 13.11 -0.97
N LYS A 7 14.90 14.27 -1.61
CA LYS A 7 14.59 15.56 -0.98
C LYS A 7 13.12 15.92 -1.22
N ALA A 8 12.55 16.75 -0.34
CA ALA A 8 11.27 17.37 -0.62
C ALA A 8 11.32 18.19 -1.90
N CYS A 9 10.21 18.21 -2.63
CA CYS A 9 10.08 18.83 -3.92
C CYS A 9 8.76 19.60 -4.01
N ILE A 10 8.83 20.78 -4.62
CA ILE A 10 7.68 21.60 -4.99
C ILE A 10 7.85 21.89 -6.49
N LEU A 11 6.78 21.73 -7.24
CA LEU A 11 6.78 22.03 -8.67
C LEU A 11 6.31 23.46 -8.86
N VAL A 12 7.20 24.30 -9.40
CA VAL A 12 6.93 25.71 -9.64
C VAL A 12 6.84 25.95 -11.13
N ILE A 13 5.69 26.46 -11.58
CA ILE A 13 5.46 26.86 -12.97
C ILE A 13 5.57 28.38 -13.02
N ILE A 14 6.60 28.86 -13.71
CA ILE A 14 6.91 30.30 -13.85
C ILE A 14 6.10 30.89 -15.02
N LYS A 15 5.83 32.20 -14.99
CA LYS A 15 5.02 32.95 -15.96
C LYS A 15 3.54 32.57 -15.93
N GLY A 16 3.03 32.24 -14.74
CA GLY A 16 1.61 31.92 -14.55
C GLY A 16 0.65 33.10 -14.80
N ASP A 17 1.16 34.33 -14.77
CA ASP A 17 0.47 35.58 -15.10
C ASP A 17 0.01 35.65 -16.56
N LEU A 18 0.78 35.08 -17.50
CA LEU A 18 0.39 35.02 -18.91
C LEU A 18 -0.88 34.19 -19.14
N TYR A 19 -1.20 33.29 -18.21
CA TYR A 19 -2.38 32.43 -18.28
C TYR A 19 -3.60 33.04 -17.61
N GLU A 20 -3.44 34.08 -16.77
CA GLU A 20 -4.54 34.67 -15.99
C GLU A 20 -5.65 35.21 -16.90
N LYS A 21 -5.30 36.03 -17.90
CA LYS A 21 -6.28 36.61 -18.84
C LYS A 21 -7.03 35.57 -19.66
N SER A 22 -6.31 34.54 -20.10
CA SER A 22 -6.89 33.44 -20.88
C SER A 22 -7.78 32.54 -20.04
N VAL A 23 -7.43 32.35 -18.76
CA VAL A 23 -8.17 31.50 -17.82
C VAL A 23 -9.39 32.23 -17.27
N GLU A 24 -9.32 33.54 -17.04
CA GLU A 24 -10.47 34.35 -16.61
C GLU A 24 -11.51 34.41 -17.73
N ALA A 25 -11.09 34.71 -18.97
CA ALA A 25 -11.96 34.66 -20.15
C ALA A 25 -12.60 33.26 -20.33
N ALA A 26 -11.82 32.19 -20.14
CA ALA A 26 -12.33 30.83 -20.18
C ALA A 26 -13.32 30.50 -19.05
N ARG A 27 -13.10 31.02 -17.85
CA ARG A 27 -14.01 30.85 -16.70
C ARG A 27 -15.33 31.57 -16.92
N ASP A 28 -15.30 32.76 -17.49
CA ASP A 28 -16.51 33.53 -17.82
C ASP A 28 -17.31 32.80 -18.91
N GLU A 29 -16.66 32.28 -19.95
CA GLU A 29 -17.30 31.42 -20.97
C GLU A 29 -17.85 30.11 -20.39
N ILE A 30 -17.15 29.49 -19.43
CA ILE A 30 -17.63 28.29 -18.73
C ILE A 30 -18.85 28.64 -17.85
N ASN A 31 -18.82 29.74 -17.10
CA ASN A 31 -19.94 30.17 -16.26
C ASN A 31 -21.18 30.51 -17.08
N GLU A 32 -21.01 31.13 -18.26
CA GLU A 32 -22.11 31.37 -19.19
C GLU A 32 -22.63 30.07 -19.84
N SER A 33 -21.76 29.11 -20.14
CA SER A 33 -22.14 27.81 -20.74
C SER A 33 -22.65 26.78 -19.73
N VAL A 34 -22.44 26.95 -18.43
CA VAL A 34 -23.16 26.20 -17.38
C VAL A 34 -24.67 26.45 -17.46
N ASN A 35 -25.11 27.57 -18.05
CA ASN A 35 -26.52 27.86 -18.32
C ASN A 35 -27.03 27.35 -19.70
N LYS A 36 -26.14 26.85 -20.58
CA LYS A 36 -26.49 26.29 -21.91
C LYS A 36 -25.65 25.03 -22.20
N LYS A 37 -26.26 23.86 -21.94
CA LYS A 37 -25.82 22.49 -22.27
C LYS A 37 -24.52 22.39 -23.10
N ARG A 38 -23.45 21.96 -22.41
CA ARG A 38 -22.23 21.26 -22.89
C ARG A 38 -21.85 21.49 -24.36
N SER A 39 -20.82 22.31 -24.58
CA SER A 39 -19.97 22.24 -25.77
C SER A 39 -18.55 21.80 -25.40
N LYS A 40 -17.88 21.16 -26.36
CA LYS A 40 -16.64 20.36 -26.24
C LYS A 40 -15.44 21.16 -25.74
N SER A 41 -14.70 20.50 -24.85
CA SER A 41 -13.51 20.94 -24.12
C SER A 41 -12.33 21.33 -25.00
N SER A 42 -11.91 22.60 -24.91
CA SER A 42 -10.51 23.02 -25.13
C SER A 42 -9.61 22.27 -24.14
N TRP A 43 -8.46 21.79 -24.60
CA TRP A 43 -7.67 20.77 -23.90
C TRP A 43 -6.90 21.29 -22.67
N LEU A 44 -6.79 22.61 -22.43
CA LEU A 44 -6.23 23.21 -21.19
C LEU A 44 -6.82 24.59 -20.88
N THR A 45 -8.13 24.69 -20.64
CA THR A 45 -8.76 26.01 -20.45
C THR A 45 -8.49 26.60 -19.06
N THR A 46 -8.19 25.78 -18.05
CA THR A 46 -7.96 26.25 -16.68
C THR A 46 -6.52 25.97 -16.21
N LEU A 47 -5.98 26.83 -15.34
CA LEU A 47 -4.72 26.57 -14.61
C LEU A 47 -4.74 25.19 -13.92
N GLY A 48 -5.89 24.75 -13.41
CA GLY A 48 -6.07 23.43 -12.81
C GLY A 48 -5.82 22.29 -13.78
N ASP A 49 -6.37 22.37 -15.00
CA ASP A 49 -6.19 21.36 -16.05
C ASP A 49 -4.73 21.25 -16.48
N PHE A 50 -4.04 22.39 -16.57
CA PHE A 50 -2.59 22.42 -16.82
C PHE A 50 -1.81 21.79 -15.68
N GLY A 51 -2.14 22.11 -14.43
CA GLY A 51 -1.52 21.50 -13.25
C GLY A 51 -1.66 19.98 -13.24
N GLU A 52 -2.87 19.48 -13.53
CA GLU A 52 -3.11 18.03 -13.64
C GLU A 52 -2.33 17.39 -14.79
N TRP A 53 -2.26 18.06 -15.94
CA TRP A 53 -1.50 17.57 -17.08
C TRP A 53 -0.01 17.46 -16.73
N VAL A 54 0.56 18.48 -16.08
CA VAL A 54 1.96 18.46 -15.59
C VAL A 54 2.19 17.30 -14.62
N GLN A 55 1.28 17.08 -13.66
CA GLN A 55 1.40 15.95 -12.73
C GLN A 55 1.30 14.59 -13.43
N LYS A 56 0.45 14.46 -14.46
CA LYS A 56 0.35 13.23 -15.26
C LYS A 56 1.65 12.95 -16.03
N GLN A 57 2.30 13.98 -16.56
CA GLN A 57 3.61 13.83 -17.23
C GLN A 57 4.74 13.53 -16.23
N LEU A 58 4.69 14.15 -15.05
CA LEU A 58 5.68 14.00 -13.98
C LEU A 58 5.22 13.00 -12.90
N PHE A 59 4.78 11.82 -13.33
CA PHE A 59 4.22 10.78 -12.45
C PHE A 59 5.15 10.34 -11.30
N PHE A 60 6.45 10.57 -11.41
CA PHE A 60 7.44 10.25 -10.36
C PHE A 60 7.53 11.31 -9.26
N LEU A 61 6.89 12.47 -9.44
CA LEU A 61 6.71 13.55 -8.47
C LEU A 61 5.22 13.79 -8.19
N ASP A 62 4.40 12.74 -8.25
CA ASP A 62 2.96 12.78 -7.94
C ASP A 62 2.64 13.40 -6.57
N TYR A 63 3.60 13.33 -5.64
CA TYR A 63 3.50 13.91 -4.32
C TYR A 63 3.84 15.40 -4.22
N ALA A 64 4.44 16.00 -5.24
CA ALA A 64 4.88 17.39 -5.20
C ALA A 64 3.71 18.35 -5.52
N PRO A 65 3.43 19.34 -4.66
CA PRO A 65 2.41 20.34 -4.97
C PRO A 65 2.87 21.18 -6.17
N VAL A 66 1.92 21.52 -7.05
CA VAL A 66 2.14 22.37 -8.22
C VAL A 66 1.66 23.78 -7.92
N ILE A 67 2.54 24.76 -8.08
CA ILE A 67 2.29 26.17 -7.78
C ILE A 67 2.65 27.00 -9.01
N PHE A 68 1.73 27.85 -9.43
CA PHE A 68 1.96 28.84 -10.48
C PHE A 68 2.47 30.12 -9.85
N THR A 69 3.53 30.71 -10.41
CA THR A 69 4.07 32.00 -9.94
C THR A 69 4.59 32.83 -11.11
N SER A 70 4.78 34.13 -10.91
CA SER A 70 5.53 34.99 -11.83
C SER A 70 6.49 35.84 -11.03
N ALA A 71 7.76 35.83 -11.44
CA ALA A 71 8.80 36.62 -10.80
C ALA A 71 8.71 38.11 -11.18
N GLU A 72 8.11 38.43 -12.34
CA GLU A 72 8.02 39.79 -12.86
C GLU A 72 6.91 40.59 -12.17
N THR A 73 5.74 39.96 -11.99
CA THR A 73 4.55 40.59 -11.37
C THR A 73 4.42 40.29 -9.87
N GLY A 74 5.23 39.37 -9.34
CA GLY A 74 5.11 38.90 -7.95
C GLY A 74 3.92 37.95 -7.73
N PHE A 75 3.27 37.48 -8.80
CA PHE A 75 2.08 36.65 -8.72
C PHE A 75 2.33 35.36 -7.92
N HIS A 76 1.49 35.12 -6.91
CA HIS A 76 1.50 33.91 -6.07
C HIS A 76 2.81 33.61 -5.31
N LEU A 77 3.70 34.60 -5.15
CA LEU A 77 4.95 34.42 -4.42
C LEU A 77 4.70 34.05 -2.94
N ASP A 78 3.71 34.68 -2.29
CA ASP A 78 3.35 34.39 -0.90
C ASP A 78 2.92 32.93 -0.72
N ARG A 79 2.08 32.43 -1.65
CA ARG A 79 1.62 31.04 -1.65
C ARG A 79 2.76 30.05 -1.85
N LEU A 80 3.79 30.41 -2.62
CA LEU A 80 4.99 29.59 -2.74
C LEU A 80 5.74 29.50 -1.40
N LEU A 81 5.91 30.62 -0.69
CA LEU A 81 6.57 30.65 0.61
C LEU A 81 5.79 29.88 1.67
N GLU A 82 4.46 30.00 1.67
CA GLU A 82 3.57 29.21 2.54
C GLU A 82 3.71 27.72 2.26
N ALA A 83 3.72 27.31 0.99
CA ALA A 83 3.89 25.92 0.62
C ALA A 83 5.26 25.37 1.02
N ILE A 84 6.32 26.18 0.92
CA ILE A 84 7.66 25.78 1.41
C ILE A 84 7.63 25.50 2.91
N ARG A 85 7.01 26.40 3.71
CA ARG A 85 6.87 26.22 5.15
C ARG A 85 6.05 24.96 5.48
N PHE A 86 4.93 24.79 4.79
CA PHE A 86 4.07 23.62 4.95
C PHE A 86 4.81 22.32 4.67
N VAL A 87 5.51 22.22 3.54
CA VAL A 87 6.29 21.02 3.19
C VAL A 87 7.44 20.78 4.18
N ALA A 88 8.07 21.84 4.69
CA ALA A 88 9.10 21.73 5.71
C ALA A 88 8.56 21.16 7.04
N ASP A 89 7.36 21.57 7.45
CA ASP A 89 6.70 21.03 8.64
C ASP A 89 6.32 19.55 8.45
N GLN A 90 5.80 19.19 7.27
CA GLN A 90 5.47 17.82 6.92
C GLN A 90 6.69 16.89 6.95
N LEU A 91 7.87 17.36 6.52
CA LEU A 91 9.12 16.60 6.62
C LEU A 91 9.51 16.26 8.06
N ASN A 92 9.17 17.13 9.02
CA ASN A 92 9.55 16.96 10.42
C ASN A 92 8.48 16.23 11.25
N GLN A 93 7.37 15.84 10.62
CA GLN A 93 6.26 15.20 11.31
C GLN A 93 6.60 13.79 11.80
N LYS A 94 6.29 13.54 13.09
CA LYS A 94 6.41 12.23 13.74
C LYS A 94 5.06 11.53 13.80
N VAL A 95 5.00 10.30 13.27
CA VAL A 95 3.78 9.49 13.28
C VAL A 95 3.82 8.50 14.45
N PRO A 96 2.78 8.47 15.32
CA PRO A 96 2.65 7.46 16.35
C PRO A 96 2.60 6.06 15.76
N THR A 97 3.42 5.15 16.29
CA THR A 97 3.57 3.79 15.75
C THR A 97 2.26 3.00 15.77
N ALA A 98 1.40 3.21 16.77
CA ALA A 98 0.09 2.57 16.85
C ALA A 98 -0.80 2.93 15.66
N LEU A 99 -0.91 4.23 15.34
CA LEU A 99 -1.68 4.73 14.20
C LEU A 99 -1.09 4.23 12.89
N LEU A 100 0.23 4.29 12.72
CA LEU A 100 0.91 3.77 11.53
C LEU A 100 0.57 2.30 11.27
N ASN A 101 0.65 1.45 12.29
CA ASN A 101 0.38 0.02 12.14
C ASN A 101 -1.09 -0.25 11.82
N ARG A 102 -2.03 0.47 12.43
CA ARG A 102 -3.46 0.37 12.09
C ARG A 102 -3.70 0.74 10.62
N THR A 103 -3.18 1.89 10.20
CA THR A 103 -3.33 2.38 8.82
C THR A 103 -2.75 1.41 7.79
N LEU A 104 -1.58 0.82 8.10
CA LEU A 104 -0.97 -0.19 7.24
C LEU A 104 -1.78 -1.49 7.18
N GLN A 105 -2.35 -1.93 8.30
CA GLN A 105 -3.24 -3.10 8.30
C GLN A 105 -4.48 -2.85 7.44
N ASP A 106 -5.10 -1.68 7.58
CA ASP A 106 -6.26 -1.29 6.78
C ASP A 106 -5.92 -1.25 5.28
N ALA A 107 -4.79 -0.63 4.92
CA ALA A 107 -4.29 -0.62 3.54
C ALA A 107 -4.05 -2.03 2.97
N VAL A 108 -3.45 -2.92 3.75
CA VAL A 108 -3.20 -4.30 3.33
C VAL A 108 -4.50 -5.09 3.17
N ASN A 109 -5.50 -4.81 4.01
CA ASN A 109 -6.83 -5.41 3.91
C ASN A 109 -7.57 -4.94 2.64
N THR A 110 -7.47 -3.65 2.30
CA THR A 110 -8.05 -3.10 1.07
C THR A 110 -7.38 -3.67 -0.18
N ARG A 111 -6.04 -3.72 -0.21
CA ARG A 111 -5.27 -4.27 -1.34
C ARG A 111 -4.19 -5.19 -0.84
N GLN A 112 -4.46 -6.49 -0.97
CA GLN A 112 -3.51 -7.52 -0.60
C GLN A 112 -2.30 -7.53 -1.55
N PRO A 113 -1.09 -7.79 -1.00
CA PRO A 113 0.12 -7.92 -1.81
C PRO A 113 0.09 -9.21 -2.63
N ALA A 114 0.69 -9.17 -3.82
CA ALA A 114 0.81 -10.34 -4.69
C ALA A 114 1.59 -11.47 -3.98
N SER A 115 1.08 -12.69 -4.08
CA SER A 115 1.78 -13.89 -3.63
C SER A 115 2.88 -14.23 -4.63
N LYS A 116 4.10 -14.51 -4.16
CA LYS A 116 5.12 -15.18 -4.98
C LYS A 116 5.53 -16.48 -4.30
N GLN A 117 5.69 -17.54 -5.11
CA GLN A 117 6.09 -18.88 -4.65
C GLN A 117 5.22 -19.41 -3.48
N GLY A 118 3.90 -19.23 -3.57
CA GLY A 118 2.93 -19.73 -2.58
C GLY A 118 2.95 -19.01 -1.22
N THR A 119 3.85 -18.04 -1.02
CA THR A 119 3.95 -17.26 0.22
C THR A 119 3.49 -15.83 -0.01
N ARG A 120 2.56 -15.36 0.83
CA ARG A 120 2.10 -13.97 0.83
C ARG A 120 3.03 -13.10 1.68
N LEU A 121 3.17 -11.83 1.29
CA LEU A 121 3.85 -10.83 2.10
C LEU A 121 3.02 -10.56 3.37
N LYS A 122 3.64 -10.75 4.54
CA LYS A 122 3.02 -10.50 5.85
C LYS A 122 3.78 -9.38 6.55
N PHE A 123 3.05 -8.33 6.92
CA PHE A 123 3.52 -7.26 7.78
C PHE A 123 3.34 -7.66 9.24
N PHE A 124 4.38 -7.47 10.04
CA PHE A 124 4.33 -7.73 11.48
C PHE A 124 4.23 -6.44 12.27
N TYR A 125 5.09 -5.49 11.93
CA TYR A 125 5.22 -4.22 12.63
C TYR A 125 5.91 -3.19 11.74
N ALA A 126 5.58 -1.93 11.95
CA ALA A 126 6.19 -0.79 11.29
C ALA A 126 6.52 0.31 12.30
N THR A 127 7.62 1.01 12.06
CA THR A 127 8.01 2.19 12.84
C THR A 127 8.65 3.22 11.94
N GLN A 128 8.48 4.50 12.28
CA GLN A 128 9.27 5.57 11.69
C GLN A 128 10.69 5.55 12.30
N VAL A 129 11.71 5.60 11.45
CA VAL A 129 13.13 5.55 11.87
C VAL A 129 13.83 6.88 11.65
N LYS A 130 13.45 7.62 10.59
CA LYS A 130 13.97 8.95 10.29
C LYS A 130 12.81 9.90 9.99
N LEU A 131 12.99 11.17 10.39
CA LEU A 131 12.04 12.25 10.14
C LEU A 131 12.22 12.80 8.73
N SER A 132 13.41 13.31 8.37
CA SER A 132 13.67 13.90 7.06
C SER A 132 14.77 13.15 6.29
N PRO A 133 14.45 12.49 5.15
CA PRO A 133 13.10 12.20 4.64
C PRO A 133 12.35 11.15 5.49
N PRO A 134 11.00 11.18 5.51
CA PRO A 134 10.19 10.25 6.30
C PRO A 134 10.48 8.80 5.91
N THR A 135 11.18 8.09 6.79
CA THR A 135 11.63 6.71 6.53
C THR A 135 10.96 5.75 7.48
N PHE A 136 10.14 4.86 6.93
CA PHE A 136 9.42 3.84 7.67
C PHE A 136 10.09 2.48 7.50
N ARG A 137 10.48 1.87 8.62
CA ARG A 137 11.01 0.50 8.63
C ARG A 137 9.87 -0.47 8.83
N LEU A 138 9.75 -1.42 7.91
CA LEU A 138 8.70 -2.41 7.88
C LEU A 138 9.29 -3.79 8.20
N PHE A 139 8.82 -4.43 9.25
CA PHE A 139 9.17 -5.81 9.57
C PHE A 139 8.23 -6.77 8.83
N VAL A 140 8.81 -7.49 7.88
CA VAL A 140 8.09 -8.41 7.00
C VAL A 140 8.64 -9.83 7.11
N ASN A 141 7.88 -10.80 6.63
CA ASN A 141 8.35 -12.19 6.55
C ASN A 141 9.49 -12.35 5.53
N ARG A 142 9.33 -11.81 4.31
CA ARG A 142 10.32 -11.85 3.25
C ARG A 142 10.35 -10.50 2.53
N LYS A 143 11.48 -9.79 2.59
CA LYS A 143 11.71 -8.52 1.90
C LYS A 143 11.61 -8.66 0.38
N ASP A 144 11.95 -9.82 -0.18
CA ASP A 144 11.96 -10.06 -1.63
C ASP A 144 10.55 -10.05 -2.25
N LEU A 145 9.52 -10.19 -1.40
CA LEU A 145 8.11 -10.07 -1.79
C LEU A 145 7.63 -8.61 -1.83
N PHE A 146 8.42 -7.66 -1.31
CA PHE A 146 8.08 -6.24 -1.28
C PHE A 146 8.48 -5.57 -2.60
N THR A 147 7.54 -5.47 -3.53
CA THR A 147 7.73 -4.85 -4.85
C THR A 147 7.59 -3.32 -4.77
N ASP A 148 8.29 -2.58 -5.64
CA ASP A 148 8.20 -1.11 -5.75
C ASP A 148 6.77 -0.61 -6.01
N GLN A 149 5.99 -1.32 -6.83
CA GLN A 149 4.58 -0.98 -7.07
C GLN A 149 3.75 -1.01 -5.77
N TYR A 150 4.03 -1.95 -4.87
CA TYR A 150 3.35 -2.05 -3.59
C TYR A 150 3.86 -0.97 -2.61
N SER A 151 5.14 -0.63 -2.68
CA SER A 151 5.75 0.50 -1.98
C SER A 151 5.02 1.82 -2.32
N LYS A 152 4.80 2.10 -3.62
CA LYS A 152 4.05 3.27 -4.10
C LYS A 152 2.61 3.29 -3.59
N TYR A 153 1.93 2.14 -3.65
CA TYR A 153 0.58 2.01 -3.11
C TYR A 153 0.52 2.34 -1.61
N LEU A 154 1.39 1.75 -0.80
CA LEU A 154 1.44 2.04 0.65
C LEU A 154 1.82 3.49 0.91
N GLY A 155 2.74 4.06 0.12
CA GLY A 155 3.08 5.48 0.17
C GLY A 155 1.85 6.36 -0.01
N GLY A 156 1.02 6.07 -1.03
CA GLY A 156 -0.24 6.78 -1.26
C GLY A 156 -1.24 6.64 -0.09
N GLN A 157 -1.33 5.46 0.55
CA GLN A 157 -2.21 5.28 1.72
C GLN A 157 -1.71 6.04 2.95
N ILE A 158 -0.40 6.02 3.21
CA ILE A 158 0.20 6.83 4.28
C ILE A 158 -0.02 8.31 4.01
N ARG A 159 0.10 8.76 2.75
CA ARG A 159 -0.16 10.15 2.40
C ARG A 159 -1.59 10.58 2.72
N LYS A 160 -2.55 9.77 2.31
CA LYS A 160 -3.98 10.02 2.58
C LYS A 160 -4.30 10.09 4.07
N ALA A 161 -3.58 9.35 4.92
CA ALA A 161 -3.87 9.27 6.34
C ALA A 161 -3.15 10.34 7.18
N PHE A 162 -1.90 10.68 6.83
CA PHE A 162 -1.03 11.50 7.68
C PHE A 162 -0.54 12.81 7.05
N GLY A 163 -0.73 13.03 5.75
CA GLY A 163 -0.15 14.16 5.03
C GLY A 163 1.09 13.76 4.23
N TYR A 164 2.21 14.47 4.36
CA TYR A 164 3.43 14.31 3.55
C TYR A 164 3.38 14.83 2.12
N GLU A 165 2.50 15.77 1.81
CA GLU A 165 2.60 16.50 0.53
C GLU A 165 3.99 17.14 0.37
N GLY A 166 4.54 17.09 -0.83
CA GLY A 166 5.89 17.56 -1.15
C GLY A 166 7.03 16.66 -0.63
N CYS A 167 6.75 15.65 0.20
CA CYS A 167 7.79 14.86 0.87
C CYS A 167 7.95 13.46 0.24
N PRO A 168 9.15 12.98 -0.08
CA PRO A 168 9.35 11.59 -0.48
C PRO A 168 9.23 10.64 0.72
N ILE A 169 8.37 9.63 0.63
CA ILE A 169 8.24 8.58 1.65
C ILE A 169 9.13 7.40 1.27
N ILE A 170 9.93 6.93 2.23
CA ILE A 170 10.85 5.81 2.03
C ILE A 170 10.43 4.64 2.90
N PHE A 171 10.33 3.46 2.29
CA PHE A 171 10.11 2.20 3.00
C PHE A 171 11.39 1.36 3.04
N GLU A 172 11.79 0.94 4.24
CA GLU A 172 12.89 0.00 4.46
C GLU A 172 12.32 -1.35 4.94
N PRO A 173 12.02 -2.29 4.03
CA PRO A 173 11.59 -3.62 4.43
C PRO A 173 12.76 -4.41 5.04
N ARG A 174 12.54 -4.99 6.21
CA ARG A 174 13.48 -5.87 6.90
C ARG A 174 12.82 -7.21 7.20
N ASN A 175 13.55 -8.29 6.94
CA ASN A 175 13.10 -9.61 7.37
C ASN A 175 13.11 -9.64 8.90
N ARG A 176 12.03 -10.16 9.47
CA ARG A 176 12.03 -10.49 10.90
C ARG A 176 13.09 -11.57 11.15
N PRO A 177 13.99 -11.40 12.14
CA PRO A 177 14.89 -12.47 12.53
C PRO A 177 14.06 -13.68 12.96
N LYS A 178 14.39 -14.86 12.42
CA LYS A 178 13.76 -16.11 12.87
C LYS A 178 14.07 -16.26 14.37
N LYS A 179 13.05 -16.49 15.19
CA LYS A 179 13.21 -16.67 16.64
C LYS A 179 14.30 -17.73 16.86
N VAL A 180 15.28 -17.41 17.69
CA VAL A 180 16.27 -18.36 18.21
C VAL A 180 15.50 -19.59 18.73
N GLU A 181 15.92 -20.78 18.32
CA GLU A 181 15.28 -22.03 18.73
C GLU A 181 15.21 -22.08 20.25
N SER A 182 14.09 -22.58 20.80
CA SER A 182 13.98 -22.70 22.25
C SER A 182 15.02 -23.70 22.74
N ILE A 183 15.94 -23.27 23.62
CA ILE A 183 16.93 -24.13 24.29
C ILE A 183 16.28 -25.27 25.08
N ARG A 184 14.95 -25.22 25.31
CA ARG A 184 14.17 -26.36 25.81
C ARG A 184 14.15 -27.46 24.74
N GLY A 185 15.19 -28.26 24.79
CA GLY A 185 15.43 -29.41 23.93
C GLY A 185 14.18 -30.25 23.76
N GLY A 186 13.95 -30.69 22.53
CA GLY A 186 13.01 -31.76 22.27
C GLY A 186 13.31 -32.88 23.24
N ARG A 187 12.38 -33.16 24.16
CA ARG A 187 12.39 -34.39 24.95
C ARG A 187 12.42 -35.51 23.91
N LYS A 188 13.60 -36.12 23.69
CA LYS A 188 13.73 -37.30 22.84
C LYS A 188 12.61 -38.23 23.31
N LYS A 189 11.67 -38.59 22.43
CA LYS A 189 10.69 -39.63 22.74
C LYS A 189 11.51 -40.82 23.18
N ARG A 190 11.44 -41.13 24.48
CA ARG A 190 12.18 -42.23 25.09
C ARG A 190 11.63 -43.48 24.40
N VAL A 191 12.39 -44.05 23.46
CA VAL A 191 12.07 -45.34 22.89
C VAL A 191 12.15 -46.31 24.07
N VAL A 192 11.00 -46.72 24.59
CA VAL A 192 10.94 -47.78 25.58
C VAL A 192 11.39 -49.05 24.86
N LYS A 193 12.64 -49.46 25.07
CA LYS A 193 13.07 -50.83 24.73
C LYS A 193 12.17 -51.75 25.54
N LYS A 194 11.26 -52.48 24.88
CA LYS A 194 10.63 -53.66 25.46
C LYS A 194 11.77 -54.59 25.86
N LYS A 195 11.96 -54.82 27.16
CA LYS A 195 12.76 -55.95 27.62
C LYS A 195 11.98 -57.20 27.23
N ASP A 196 12.58 -58.05 26.40
CA ASP A 196 12.08 -59.40 26.19
C ASP A 196 12.13 -60.12 27.53
N VAL A 197 10.94 -60.37 28.10
CA VAL A 197 10.79 -61.27 29.25
C VAL A 197 10.72 -62.68 28.67
N PRO A 198 11.63 -63.60 29.02
CA PRO A 198 11.52 -64.98 28.56
C PRO A 198 10.29 -65.61 29.19
N GLY A 199 9.40 -66.21 28.39
CA GLY A 199 8.35 -67.09 28.88
C GLY A 199 6.93 -66.53 28.98
N LYS A 200 6.43 -65.79 27.98
CA LYS A 200 4.97 -65.66 27.78
C LYS A 200 4.59 -65.92 26.32
N SER A 201 3.84 -66.99 26.15
CA SER A 201 3.26 -67.51 24.91
C SER A 201 2.46 -66.43 24.15
N ARG A 202 2.67 -66.37 22.84
CA ARG A 202 1.91 -65.50 21.91
C ARG A 202 0.49 -66.05 21.75
N THR A 203 -0.51 -65.41 22.36
CA THR A 203 -1.91 -65.58 21.95
C THR A 203 -2.28 -64.39 21.06
N THR A 204 -2.34 -64.61 19.75
CA THR A 204 -2.83 -63.62 18.78
C THR A 204 -4.35 -63.55 18.84
N ILE A 205 -4.90 -62.45 19.38
CA ILE A 205 -6.32 -62.10 19.25
C ILE A 205 -6.48 -61.32 17.94
N PRO A 206 -7.29 -61.75 16.96
CA PRO A 206 -7.49 -60.99 15.73
C PRO A 206 -8.43 -59.81 15.99
N THR A 207 -7.91 -58.59 16.00
CA THR A 207 -8.73 -57.38 16.03
C THR A 207 -9.38 -57.13 14.68
N LYS A 208 -10.69 -57.40 14.59
CA LYS A 208 -11.56 -57.02 13.47
C LYS A 208 -11.48 -55.52 13.19
N ARG A 209 -11.11 -55.18 11.95
CA ARG A 209 -11.11 -53.83 11.37
C ARG A 209 -12.56 -53.35 11.22
N LYS A 210 -13.09 -52.58 12.18
CA LYS A 210 -14.36 -51.83 12.01
C LYS A 210 -14.13 -50.69 11.03
N GLN A 211 -14.59 -50.86 9.79
CA GLN A 211 -14.84 -49.75 8.86
C GLN A 211 -16.08 -48.98 9.35
N SER A 212 -15.89 -47.84 10.02
CA SER A 212 -16.97 -46.88 10.21
C SER A 212 -16.90 -45.83 9.10
N LYS A 213 -17.62 -46.07 8.01
CA LYS A 213 -18.03 -45.02 7.06
C LYS A 213 -18.91 -44.03 7.83
N ARG A 214 -18.50 -42.76 7.93
CA ARG A 214 -19.42 -41.68 8.35
C ARG A 214 -20.40 -41.42 7.20
N PRO A 215 -21.72 -41.36 7.43
CA PRO A 215 -22.67 -41.00 6.38
C PRO A 215 -22.60 -39.50 6.06
N ILE A 216 -22.74 -39.18 4.78
CA ILE A 216 -22.92 -37.82 4.27
C ILE A 216 -24.40 -37.44 4.54
N PRO A 217 -24.70 -36.25 5.11
CA PRO A 217 -26.07 -35.85 5.39
C PRO A 217 -26.88 -35.62 4.09
N ALA A 218 -28.11 -36.12 4.09
CA ALA A 218 -29.07 -36.00 3.00
C ALA A 218 -29.66 -34.57 2.96
N SER A 219 -29.08 -33.71 2.12
CA SER A 219 -29.79 -32.56 1.55
C SER A 219 -29.16 -32.27 0.19
N LYS A 220 -29.99 -32.12 -0.86
CA LYS A 220 -29.65 -32.00 -2.30
C LYS A 220 -29.58 -33.31 -3.11
N LYS A 221 -30.55 -34.21 -2.90
CA LYS A 221 -31.10 -35.05 -3.98
C LYS A 221 -32.41 -34.42 -4.48
N SER A 222 -32.27 -33.39 -5.30
CA SER A 222 -33.28 -32.98 -6.27
C SER A 222 -32.56 -32.10 -7.27
N ILE A 223 -32.92 -32.21 -8.55
CA ILE A 223 -32.37 -31.44 -9.69
C ILE A 223 -31.05 -32.00 -10.27
N ALA A 224 -31.02 -33.27 -10.67
CA ALA A 224 -30.10 -33.75 -11.72
C ALA A 224 -30.58 -35.07 -12.33
N ALA A 225 -31.85 -35.15 -12.71
CA ALA A 225 -32.39 -36.25 -13.51
C ALA A 225 -33.47 -35.71 -14.46
N ARG A 226 -33.09 -34.77 -15.32
CA ARG A 226 -33.88 -34.37 -16.48
C ARG A 226 -32.99 -33.67 -17.51
N LYS A 227 -32.14 -34.45 -18.20
CA LYS A 227 -31.53 -34.11 -19.50
C LYS A 227 -30.72 -35.29 -20.05
N LYS A 228 -31.40 -36.41 -20.31
CA LYS A 228 -30.99 -37.44 -21.28
C LYS A 228 -32.25 -38.15 -21.78
N SER A 229 -33.02 -37.46 -22.63
CA SER A 229 -33.98 -38.04 -23.59
C SER A 229 -34.66 -36.91 -24.37
N ARG A 230 -33.98 -36.42 -25.40
CA ARG A 230 -34.46 -35.77 -26.64
C ARG A 230 -33.30 -34.99 -27.24
#